data_AF-A0A955IZ60-F1
#
_entry.id   AF-A0A955IZ60-F1
#
_cell.length_a   1.000
_cell.length_b   1.000
_cell.length_c   1.000
_cell.angle_alpha   90.00
_cell.angle_beta   90.00
_cell.angle_gamma   90.00
#
_symmetry.space_group_name_H-M   'P 1'
#
loop_
_entity.id
_entity.type
_entity.pdbx_description
1 polymer ?
#
loop_
_entity_poly.entity_id
_entity_poly.type
_entity_poly.pdbx_seq_one_letter_code
_entity_poly.pdbx_strand_id
1 'polypeptide(L)' 'MGYGIIGLVILVLDIIAIVSVLGGTGSAGHKLLWTLLILLLPVIGMILYFLIGRTTADA' A
#
# COMPACT_ATOMS: atom_id res chain seq x y z
N MET A 1 -2.82 22.48 13.88
CA MET A 1 -4.10 21.93 13.42
C MET A 1 -4.06 21.30 12.00
N GLY A 2 -2.91 21.17 11.31
CA GLY A 2 -2.85 20.65 9.93
C GLY A 2 -2.56 19.15 9.76
N TYR A 3 -2.12 18.46 10.81
CA TYR A 3 -1.67 17.06 10.72
C TYR A 3 -2.78 16.04 10.41
N GLY A 4 -4.03 16.37 10.75
CA GLY A 4 -5.17 15.47 10.48
C GLY A 4 -5.43 15.26 8.98
N ILE A 5 -5.25 16.31 8.16
CA ILE A 5 -5.43 16.21 6.71
C ILE A 5 -4.32 15.35 6.09
N ILE A 6 -3.08 15.53 6.53
CA ILE A 6 -1.94 14.73 6.05
C ILE A 6 -2.15 13.25 6.41
N GLY A 7 -2.56 12.95 7.64
CA GLY A 7 -2.87 11.59 8.05
C GLY A 7 -4.01 10.95 7.25
N LEU A 8 -5.03 11.73 6.90
CA LEU A 8 -6.14 11.26 6.08
C LEU A 8 -5.73 10.99 4.62
N VAL A 9 -4.84 11.81 4.05
CA VAL A 9 -4.26 11.55 2.72
C VAL A 9 -3.46 10.25 2.74
N ILE A 10 -2.61 10.04 3.74
CA ILE A 10 -1.84 8.81 3.91
C ILE A 10 -2.79 7.60 3.99
N LEU A 11 -3.83 7.68 4.83
CA LEU A 11 -4.81 6.60 4.98
C LEU A 11 -5.53 6.27 3.66
N VAL A 12 -5.93 7.29 2.89
CA VAL A 12 -6.57 7.07 1.58
C VAL A 12 -5.61 6.37 0.61
N LEU A 13 -4.34 6.79 0.59
CA LEU A 13 -3.31 6.16 -0.25
C LEU A 13 -3.01 4.72 0.18
N ASP A 14 -3.01 4.43 1.47
CA ASP A 14 -2.83 3.07 1.99
C ASP A 14 -3.97 2.15 1.53
N ILE A 15 -5.22 2.62 1.59
CA ILE A 15 -6.38 1.86 1.10
C ILE A 15 -6.23 1.57 -0.39
N ILE A 16 -5.85 2.56 -1.19
CA ILE A 16 -5.63 2.39 -2.63
C ILE A 16 -4.54 1.34 -2.88
N ALA A 17 -3.43 1.42 -2.15
CA ALA A 17 -2.32 0.48 -2.26
C ALA A 17 -2.76 -0.96 -1.92
N ILE A 18 -3.45 -1.16 -0.80
CA ILE A 18 -3.94 -2.47 -0.36
C ILE A 18 -4.96 -3.04 -1.35
N VAL A 19 -5.90 -2.23 -1.86
CA VAL A 19 -6.86 -2.68 -2.86
C VAL A 19 -6.15 -3.12 -4.15
N SER A 20 -5.12 -2.41 -4.60
CA SER A 20 -4.31 -2.78 -5.76
C SER A 20 -3.59 -4.12 -5.54
N VAL A 21 -2.98 -4.33 -4.36
CA VAL A 21 -2.33 -5.60 -3.98
C VAL A 21 -3.32 -6.76 -3.97
N LEU A 22 -4.48 -6.57 -3.32
CA LEU A 22 -5.47 -7.63 -3.15
C LEU A 22 -6.23 -7.93 -4.45
N GLY A 23 -6.44 -6.94 -5.32
CA GLY A 23 -7.06 -7.09 -6.64
C GLY A 23 -6.15 -7.71 -7.71
N GLY A 24 -4.84 -7.66 -7.53
CA GLY A 24 -3.87 -8.22 -8.48
C GLY A 24 -3.89 -9.75 -8.63
N THR A 25 -3.20 -10.28 -9.64
CA THR A 25 -2.98 -11.73 -9.84
C THR A 25 -1.67 -12.22 -9.20
N GLY A 26 -1.02 -11.41 -8.35
CA GLY A 26 0.18 -11.79 -7.61
C GLY A 26 -0.03 -12.98 -6.66
N SER A 27 1.06 -13.67 -6.31
CA SER A 27 1.02 -14.82 -5.41
C SER A 27 0.52 -14.44 -4.00
N ALA A 28 0.05 -15.41 -3.22
CA ALA A 28 -0.38 -15.17 -1.85
C ALA A 28 0.72 -14.55 -0.97
N GLY A 29 1.99 -14.93 -1.18
CA GLY A 29 3.13 -14.36 -0.48
C GLY A 29 3.37 -12.88 -0.81
N HIS A 30 3.22 -12.50 -2.08
CA HIS A 30 3.30 -11.09 -2.52
C HIS A 30 2.22 -10.25 -1.86
N LYS A 31 0.97 -10.76 -1.87
CA LYS A 31 -0.17 -10.08 -1.26
C LYS A 31 0.02 -9.87 0.23
N LEU A 32 0.44 -10.91 0.95
CA LEU A 32 0.69 -10.86 2.39
C LEU A 32 1.82 -9.89 2.72
N LEU A 33 2.95 -9.97 2.01
CA LEU A 33 4.11 -9.12 2.28
C LEU A 33 3.77 -7.64 2.13
N TRP A 34 3.17 -7.24 1.01
CA TRP A 34 2.86 -5.83 0.77
C TRP A 34 1.73 -5.31 1.66
N THR A 35 0.70 -6.11 1.90
CA THR A 35 -0.39 -5.71 2.81
C THR A 35 0.13 -5.49 4.23
N LEU A 36 0.97 -6.40 4.76
CA LEU A 36 1.57 -6.22 6.09
C LEU A 36 2.50 -5.01 6.13
N LEU A 37 3.32 -4.82 5.09
CA LEU A 37 4.28 -3.71 5.05
C LEU A 37 3.57 -2.35 5.07
N ILE A 38 2.52 -2.17 4.26
CA ILE A 38 1.71 -0.94 4.23
C ILE A 38 1.00 -0.73 5.57
N LEU A 39 0.40 -1.78 6.15
CA LEU A 39 -0.37 -1.65 7.39
C LEU A 39 0.52 -1.34 8.61
N LEU A 40 1.71 -1.95 8.69
CA LEU A 40 2.64 -1.75 9.81
C LEU A 40 3.48 -0.48 9.66
N LEU A 41 3.80 -0.09 8.42
CA LEU A 41 4.57 1.11 8.11
C LEU A 41 3.77 1.95 7.09
N PRO A 42 2.77 2.74 7.52
CA PRO A 42 1.87 3.45 6.61
C PRO A 42 2.62 4.32 5.60
N VAL A 43 3.53 5.18 6.08
CA VAL A 43 4.25 6.09 5.19
C VAL A 43 5.28 5.35 4.34
N ILE A 44 6.14 4.55 4.95
CA ILE A 44 7.28 3.92 4.27
C ILE A 44 6.81 2.76 3.39
N GLY A 45 5.93 1.91 3.91
CA GLY A 45 5.37 0.76 3.21
C GLY A 45 4.57 1.17 1.99
N MET A 46 3.77 2.23 2.09
CA MET A 46 3.06 2.82 0.94
C MET A 46 4.03 3.35 -0.12
N ILE A 47 5.05 4.12 0.27
CA ILE A 47 6.05 4.65 -0.67
C ILE A 47 6.79 3.50 -1.37
N LEU A 48 7.25 2.49 -0.61
CA LEU A 48 7.92 1.32 -1.18
C LEU A 48 7.01 0.54 -2.11
N TYR A 49 5.72 0.43 -1.78
CA TYR A 49 4.76 -0.21 -2.65
C TYR A 49 4.65 0.53 -3.99
N PHE A 50 4.41 1.84 -4.00
CA PHE A 50 4.25 2.56 -5.26
C PHE A 50 5.54 2.65 -6.10
N LEU A 51 6.72 2.60 -5.48
CA LEU A 51 7.99 2.68 -6.20
C LEU A 51 8.54 1.34 -6.67
N ILE A 52 8.38 0.28 -5.86
CA ILE A 52 9.04 -1.02 -6.07
C ILE A 52 8.03 -2.16 -6.08
N GLY A 53 7.04 -2.11 -5.19
CA GLY A 53 6.09 -3.22 -4.99
C GLY A 53 5.03 -3.35 -6.07
N ARG A 54 4.59 -2.24 -6.66
CA ARG A 54 3.57 -2.20 -7.69
C ARG A 54 4.14 -2.73 -8.99
N THR A 55 3.86 -3.99 -9.26
CA THR A 55 4.29 -4.70 -10.47
C THR A 55 3.12 -4.92 -11.43
N THR A 56 3.37 -5.50 -12.60
CA THR A 56 2.31 -5.94 -13.54
C THR A 56 1.35 -6.95 -12.95
N ALA A 57 1.72 -7.61 -11.84
CA ALA A 57 0.82 -8.51 -11.13
C ALA A 57 -0.25 -7.77 -10.31
N ASP A 58 -0.06 -6.48 -10.02
CA ASP A 58 -1.00 -5.64 -9.25
C ASP A 58 -1.63 -4.52 -10.10
N ALA A 59 -1.30 -4.47 -11.39
CA ALA A 59 -1.76 -3.49 -12.38
C ALA A 59 -3.08 -3.94 -13.03
#